data_AF-A0A420I2J2-F1
#
_entry.id   AF-A0A420I2J2-F1
#
_cell.length_a   1.000
_cell.length_b   1.000
_cell.length_c   1.000
_cell.angle_alpha   90.00
_cell.angle_beta   90.00
_cell.angle_gamma   90.00
#
_symmetry.space_group_name_H-M   'P 1'
#
loop_
_entity.id
_entity.type
_entity.pdbx_description
1 polymer ?
#
loop_
_entity_poly.entity_id
_entity_poly.type
_entity_poly.pdbx_seq_one_letter_code
_entity_poly.pdbx_strand_id
1 'polypeptide(L)'
;MSKDCELTTDEDQDSTSDGEMISLEEEISLNPFEMVGMWTQSSLSTVAVFFSSFYDTTHEMKKRKSPNTKYWKSSIEFAKGSYCSNTIRIDDVIIPYSPESEYGERHLYLCLPGTLTTLFKKAGSTYKINIQETKLKGKPGEWWKTTYDVGDVFQVIDSNLKSTPVSLIDVMNYTKKGVRANLRLEFFCRAVVEGPKNFDNNAEISILVKILSGFITSIGVDAERPVPCGSIKGKPLQKDTASDDIIKLLNRFKSKNQKETQNGPENSCLNGSDSEDHSQFPSDSQ
;
A
#
# COMPACT_ATOMS: atom_id res chain seq x y z
N MET A 1 21.29 -38.93 -66.68
CA MET A 1 22.64 -39.55 -66.71
C MET A 1 23.63 -38.47 -66.32
N SER A 2 24.50 -38.81 -65.35
CA SER A 2 25.70 -38.11 -64.85
C SER A 2 25.46 -36.78 -64.10
N LYS A 3 25.50 -36.70 -62.75
CA LYS A 3 26.60 -36.91 -61.75
C LYS A 3 27.76 -35.93 -61.94
N ASP A 4 27.89 -34.93 -61.05
CA ASP A 4 28.70 -34.88 -59.78
C ASP A 4 30.00 -34.10 -60.10
N CYS A 5 30.68 -33.30 -59.27
CA CYS A 5 30.68 -32.88 -57.87
C CYS A 5 31.64 -31.65 -57.82
N GLU A 6 31.29 -30.54 -57.14
CA GLU A 6 31.81 -30.08 -55.83
C GLU A 6 33.31 -29.71 -55.73
N LEU A 7 33.58 -28.46 -55.26
CA LEU A 7 34.31 -28.06 -54.04
C LEU A 7 34.44 -26.51 -54.05
N THR A 8 33.63 -25.73 -53.31
CA THR A 8 33.79 -25.22 -51.93
C THR A 8 35.07 -24.44 -51.61
N THR A 9 34.88 -23.20 -51.13
CA THR A 9 35.50 -22.67 -49.92
C THR A 9 34.56 -21.64 -49.29
N ASP A 10 34.20 -21.93 -48.05
CA ASP A 10 33.45 -21.12 -47.09
C ASP A 10 34.19 -19.83 -46.71
N GLU A 11 33.44 -18.80 -46.32
CA GLU A 11 33.78 -17.91 -45.20
C GLU A 11 32.52 -17.15 -44.75
N ASP A 12 31.86 -17.73 -43.74
CA ASP A 12 31.10 -17.13 -42.64
C ASP A 12 30.67 -15.65 -42.76
N GLN A 13 29.40 -15.43 -43.07
CA GLN A 13 28.71 -14.20 -42.63
C GLN A 13 28.18 -14.42 -41.22
N ASP A 14 29.09 -14.16 -40.27
CA ASP A 14 28.82 -14.09 -38.85
C ASP A 14 27.83 -12.94 -38.57
N SER A 15 26.82 -13.33 -37.81
CA SER A 15 25.82 -12.47 -37.20
C SER A 15 26.45 -11.64 -36.08
N THR A 16 26.69 -10.37 -36.32
CA THR A 16 26.75 -9.40 -35.22
C THR A 16 25.56 -8.46 -35.36
N SER A 17 24.48 -8.87 -34.68
CA SER A 17 23.51 -7.95 -34.13
C SER A 17 24.29 -6.92 -33.31
N ASP A 18 24.52 -5.75 -33.89
CA ASP A 18 25.00 -4.57 -33.17
C ASP A 18 23.94 -4.26 -32.10
N GLY A 19 24.09 -4.89 -30.94
CA GLY A 19 23.42 -4.47 -29.73
C GLY A 19 23.83 -3.02 -29.52
N GLU A 20 22.86 -2.12 -29.66
CA GLU A 20 23.04 -0.69 -29.39
C GLU A 20 23.83 -0.54 -28.10
N MET A 21 25.10 -0.17 -28.25
CA MET A 21 26.00 0.13 -27.16
C MET A 21 25.55 1.49 -26.63
N ILE A 22 24.56 1.46 -25.74
CA ILE A 22 24.05 2.63 -25.03
C ILE A 22 25.27 3.34 -24.42
N SER A 23 25.51 4.59 -24.82
CA SER A 23 26.67 5.33 -24.31
C SER A 23 26.58 5.44 -22.79
N LEU A 24 27.71 5.33 -22.08
CA LEU A 24 27.81 5.62 -20.64
C LEU A 24 27.24 7.00 -20.28
N GLU A 25 27.16 7.93 -21.24
CA GLU A 25 26.53 9.25 -21.06
C GLU A 25 24.99 9.21 -21.06
N GLU A 26 24.37 8.27 -21.77
CA GLU A 26 22.91 8.06 -21.74
C GLU A 26 22.47 7.37 -20.44
N GLU A 27 23.31 6.49 -19.87
CA GLU A 27 23.08 5.88 -18.55
C GLU A 27 23.12 6.92 -17.41
N ILE A 28 23.79 8.06 -17.63
CA ILE A 28 23.87 9.22 -16.71
C ILE A 28 22.66 10.16 -16.84
N SER A 29 21.78 9.99 -17.84
CA SER A 29 20.68 10.91 -18.18
C SER A 29 19.28 10.50 -17.68
N LEU A 30 19.14 9.31 -17.08
CA LEU A 30 17.83 8.80 -16.69
C LEU A 30 17.34 9.41 -15.37
N ASN A 31 16.13 9.98 -15.42
CA ASN A 31 15.51 10.60 -14.24
C ASN A 31 15.32 9.56 -13.13
N PRO A 32 15.95 9.71 -11.95
CA PRO A 32 15.88 8.73 -10.88
C PRO A 32 14.46 8.56 -10.34
N PHE A 33 13.60 9.57 -10.47
CA PHE A 33 12.21 9.52 -10.04
C PHE A 33 11.31 8.68 -10.97
N GLU A 34 11.80 8.34 -12.16
CA GLU A 34 11.11 7.47 -13.12
C GLU A 34 11.67 6.04 -13.12
N MET A 35 12.98 5.89 -12.84
CA MET A 35 13.66 4.59 -12.84
C MET A 35 13.62 3.86 -11.50
N VAL A 36 13.83 4.59 -10.39
CA VAL A 36 13.86 3.97 -9.06
C VAL A 36 12.44 3.78 -8.57
N GLY A 37 12.00 2.53 -8.44
CA GLY A 37 10.71 2.18 -7.86
C GLY A 37 10.75 1.85 -6.37
N MET A 38 11.88 1.35 -5.87
CA MET A 38 12.04 0.92 -4.47
C MET A 38 12.81 1.96 -3.65
N TRP A 39 12.08 2.79 -2.91
CA TRP A 39 12.65 3.90 -2.13
C TRP A 39 12.90 3.53 -0.67
N THR A 40 14.13 3.09 -0.41
CA THR A 40 14.64 2.84 0.95
C THR A 40 15.01 4.14 1.67
N GLN A 41 15.22 4.05 2.99
CA GLN A 41 15.73 5.15 3.79
C GLN A 41 17.06 5.69 3.24
N SER A 42 17.95 4.79 2.78
CA SER A 42 19.24 5.17 2.19
C SER A 42 19.04 5.97 0.90
N SER A 43 18.25 5.47 -0.04
CA SER A 43 18.03 6.14 -1.34
C SER A 43 17.30 7.47 -1.20
N LEU A 44 16.42 7.61 -0.21
CA LEU A 44 15.70 8.86 0.07
C LEU A 44 16.53 9.87 0.87
N SER A 45 17.63 9.45 1.51
CA SER A 45 18.48 10.35 2.31
C SER A 45 19.09 11.48 1.47
N THR A 46 19.31 11.21 0.17
CA THR A 46 19.84 12.17 -0.81
C THR A 46 18.75 12.96 -1.55
N VAL A 47 17.48 12.70 -1.26
CA VAL A 47 16.34 13.38 -1.90
C VAL A 47 15.91 14.56 -1.05
N ALA A 48 15.86 15.74 -1.67
CA ALA A 48 15.24 16.93 -1.10
C ALA A 48 13.78 17.00 -1.54
N VAL A 49 12.92 17.55 -0.68
CA VAL A 49 11.50 17.79 -0.97
C VAL A 49 11.19 19.26 -0.76
N PHE A 50 10.52 19.85 -1.75
CA PHE A 50 10.11 21.24 -1.78
C PHE A 50 8.58 21.32 -1.82
N PHE A 51 8.03 22.28 -1.07
CA PHE A 51 6.62 22.63 -1.15
C PHE A 51 6.50 23.93 -1.93
N SER A 52 5.71 23.92 -3.00
CA SER A 52 5.37 25.14 -3.72
C SER A 52 4.53 26.09 -2.84
N SER A 53 4.36 27.33 -3.28
CA SER A 53 3.48 28.27 -2.59
C SER A 53 2.05 27.73 -2.49
N PHE A 54 1.43 27.89 -1.31
CA PHE A 54 0.04 27.50 -1.11
C PHE A 54 -0.90 28.47 -1.84
N TYR A 55 -1.89 27.91 -2.53
CA TYR A 55 -2.93 28.67 -3.22
C TYR A 55 -4.33 28.21 -2.79
N ASP A 56 -5.27 29.15 -2.81
CA ASP A 56 -6.67 28.92 -2.42
C ASP A 56 -7.39 28.12 -3.52
N THR A 57 -7.99 27.00 -3.12
CA THR A 57 -8.75 26.06 -3.96
C THR A 57 -10.23 25.96 -3.54
N THR A 58 -10.70 26.91 -2.72
CA THR A 58 -12.06 26.91 -2.19
C THR A 58 -13.07 27.12 -3.31
N HIS A 59 -13.68 26.02 -3.75
CA HIS A 59 -14.71 26.03 -4.77
C HIS A 59 -15.92 26.90 -4.36
N GLU A 60 -16.52 27.65 -5.28
CA GLU A 60 -17.64 28.57 -4.98
C GLU A 60 -18.85 27.88 -4.32
N MET A 61 -19.21 26.68 -4.81
CA MET A 61 -20.24 25.83 -4.17
C MET A 61 -19.91 25.49 -2.69
N LYS A 62 -18.62 25.30 -2.36
CA LYS A 62 -18.18 25.04 -0.98
C LYS A 62 -18.19 26.32 -0.15
N LYS A 63 -17.90 27.48 -0.74
CA LYS A 63 -18.10 28.80 -0.09
C LYS A 63 -19.56 29.01 0.33
N ARG A 64 -20.54 28.46 -0.40
CA ARG A 64 -21.96 28.54 0.00
C ARG A 64 -22.33 27.60 1.14
N LYS A 65 -21.82 26.36 1.12
CA LYS A 65 -22.14 25.33 2.14
C LYS A 65 -21.38 25.53 3.46
N SER A 66 -20.15 26.04 3.38
CA SER A 66 -19.26 26.27 4.52
C SER A 66 -18.45 27.55 4.27
N PRO A 67 -19.09 28.73 4.39
CA PRO A 67 -18.48 30.02 4.03
C PRO A 67 -17.22 30.36 4.83
N ASN A 68 -17.07 29.75 6.01
CA ASN A 68 -15.94 29.97 6.90
C ASN A 68 -14.83 28.92 6.73
N THR A 69 -14.87 28.06 5.70
CA THR A 69 -13.84 27.05 5.48
C THR A 69 -13.12 27.33 4.17
N LYS A 70 -11.81 27.55 4.26
CA LYS A 70 -10.94 27.70 3.09
C LYS A 70 -10.07 26.47 2.90
N TYR A 71 -9.90 26.07 1.64
CA TYR A 71 -9.08 24.93 1.24
C TYR A 71 -7.85 25.43 0.51
N TRP A 72 -6.67 25.08 1.00
CA TRP A 72 -5.40 25.47 0.39
C TRP A 72 -4.68 24.24 -0.15
N LYS A 73 -4.04 24.39 -1.31
CA LYS A 73 -3.27 23.32 -1.95
C LYS A 73 -1.86 23.81 -2.28
N SER A 74 -0.89 22.90 -2.22
CA SER A 74 0.48 23.12 -2.67
C SER A 74 1.00 21.84 -3.34
N SER A 75 1.77 21.96 -4.41
CA SER A 75 2.47 20.85 -5.04
C SER A 75 3.74 20.49 -4.27
N ILE A 76 4.12 19.23 -4.37
CA ILE A 76 5.35 18.69 -3.79
C ILE A 76 6.29 18.34 -4.94
N GLU A 77 7.50 18.85 -4.87
CA GLU A 77 8.58 18.55 -5.82
C GLU A 77 9.71 17.82 -5.10
N PHE A 78 10.29 16.84 -5.78
CA PHE A 78 11.45 16.08 -5.35
C PHE A 78 12.67 16.56 -6.12
N ALA A 79 13.81 16.69 -5.45
CA ALA A 79 15.09 16.92 -6.12
C ALA A 79 16.17 15.94 -5.66
N LYS A 80 17.00 15.48 -6.59
CA LYS A 80 18.16 14.61 -6.33
C LYS A 80 19.26 14.94 -7.33
N GLY A 81 20.36 15.51 -6.84
CA GLY A 81 21.41 16.03 -7.72
C GLY A 81 20.87 17.17 -8.59
N SER A 82 21.03 17.05 -9.91
CA SER A 82 20.49 17.98 -10.91
C SER A 82 19.03 17.71 -11.31
N TYR A 83 18.44 16.59 -10.88
CA TYR A 83 17.09 16.20 -11.27
C TYR A 83 16.04 16.79 -10.34
N CYS A 84 14.98 17.34 -10.92
CA CYS A 84 13.76 17.77 -10.22
C CYS A 84 12.53 17.11 -10.85
N SER A 85 11.56 16.71 -10.03
CA SER A 85 10.32 16.09 -10.51
C SER A 85 9.17 16.33 -9.53
N ASN A 86 7.96 16.59 -10.02
CA ASN A 86 6.73 16.56 -9.24
C ASN A 86 6.14 15.13 -9.11
N THR A 87 6.73 14.17 -9.80
CA THR A 87 6.29 12.77 -9.81
C THR A 87 7.37 11.85 -9.28
N ILE A 88 6.94 10.70 -8.75
CA ILE A 88 7.83 9.65 -8.27
C ILE A 88 7.23 8.28 -8.59
N ARG A 89 8.05 7.36 -9.07
CA ARG A 89 7.70 5.96 -9.26
C ARG A 89 7.83 5.21 -7.94
N ILE A 90 6.80 4.47 -7.56
CA ILE A 90 6.80 3.55 -6.41
C ILE A 90 6.40 2.16 -6.90
N ASP A 91 7.28 1.18 -6.70
CA ASP A 91 7.03 -0.21 -7.08
C ASP A 91 6.41 -1.02 -5.95
N ASP A 92 5.80 -2.15 -6.31
CA ASP A 92 5.17 -3.12 -5.40
C ASP A 92 4.14 -2.50 -4.44
N VAL A 93 3.37 -1.50 -4.91
CA VAL A 93 2.30 -0.90 -4.13
C VAL A 93 1.14 -1.87 -4.01
N ILE A 94 0.77 -2.17 -2.77
CA ILE A 94 -0.38 -3.02 -2.46
C ILE A 94 -1.66 -2.17 -2.50
N ILE A 95 -2.64 -2.66 -3.26
CA ILE A 95 -3.99 -2.10 -3.34
C ILE A 95 -4.96 -3.21 -2.93
N PRO A 96 -5.53 -3.18 -1.71
CA PRO A 96 -6.39 -4.23 -1.21
C PRO A 96 -7.75 -4.20 -1.92
N TYR A 97 -8.47 -5.32 -1.88
CA TYR A 97 -9.89 -5.33 -2.25
C TYR A 97 -10.73 -4.67 -1.14
N SER A 98 -11.75 -3.91 -1.53
CA SER A 98 -12.77 -3.41 -0.62
C SER A 98 -14.16 -3.51 -1.28
N PRO A 99 -15.19 -3.96 -0.54
CA PRO A 99 -16.57 -3.98 -1.03
C PRO A 99 -17.26 -2.61 -0.90
N GLU A 100 -16.53 -1.54 -0.64
CA GLU A 100 -17.07 -0.18 -0.55
C GLU A 100 -17.63 0.28 -1.92
N SER A 101 -18.69 1.07 -1.87
CA SER A 101 -19.26 1.69 -3.07
C SER A 101 -18.23 2.56 -3.77
N GLU A 102 -18.16 2.49 -5.11
CA GLU A 102 -17.24 3.29 -5.95
C GLU A 102 -15.74 3.00 -5.75
N TYR A 103 -15.39 1.95 -4.98
CA TYR A 103 -14.01 1.50 -4.78
C TYR A 103 -13.44 0.91 -6.07
N GLY A 104 -12.21 1.30 -6.43
CA GLY A 104 -11.57 0.89 -7.68
C GLY A 104 -11.89 1.78 -8.88
N GLU A 105 -12.91 2.64 -8.78
CA GLU A 105 -13.28 3.60 -9.82
C GLU A 105 -13.02 5.05 -9.36
N ARG A 106 -13.50 5.41 -8.17
CA ARG A 106 -13.39 6.78 -7.63
C ARG A 106 -12.42 6.91 -6.48
N HIS A 107 -12.24 5.86 -5.68
CA HIS A 107 -11.25 5.88 -4.62
C HIS A 107 -10.59 4.52 -4.41
N LEU A 108 -9.39 4.56 -3.84
CA LEU A 108 -8.59 3.39 -3.50
C LEU A 108 -7.81 3.62 -2.21
N TYR A 109 -7.48 2.54 -1.53
CA TYR A 109 -6.45 2.54 -0.49
C TYR A 109 -5.12 2.10 -1.10
N LEU A 110 -4.05 2.85 -0.83
CA LEU A 110 -2.69 2.56 -1.27
C LEU A 110 -1.81 2.33 -0.05
N CYS A 111 -1.09 1.20 -0.03
CA CYS A 111 -0.04 0.97 0.95
C CYS A 111 1.30 1.50 0.38
N LEU A 112 1.76 2.64 0.87
CA LEU A 112 3.01 3.25 0.46
C LEU A 112 4.12 2.96 1.49
N PRO A 113 5.40 3.05 1.10
CA PRO A 113 6.51 2.92 2.06
C PRO A 113 6.49 4.03 3.12
N GLY A 114 6.62 3.66 4.40
CA GLY A 114 6.68 4.58 5.52
C GLY A 114 7.88 5.55 5.49
N THR A 115 8.93 5.20 4.72
CA THR A 115 10.07 6.08 4.45
C THR A 115 9.66 7.39 3.77
N LEU A 116 8.60 7.38 2.94
CA LEU A 116 8.05 8.59 2.33
C LEU A 116 7.42 9.53 3.37
N THR A 117 6.70 8.98 4.36
CA THR A 117 6.14 9.77 5.47
C THR A 117 7.25 10.49 6.24
N THR A 118 8.33 9.77 6.53
CA THR A 118 9.50 10.32 7.22
C THR A 118 10.15 11.43 6.40
N LEU A 119 10.30 11.23 5.09
CA LEU A 119 10.83 12.24 4.17
C LEU A 119 9.96 13.51 4.18
N PHE A 120 8.65 13.36 4.03
CA PHE A 120 7.73 14.50 4.05
C PHE A 120 7.75 15.23 5.39
N LYS A 121 7.69 14.53 6.53
CA LYS A 121 7.76 15.16 7.86
C LYS A 121 9.06 15.92 8.09
N LYS A 122 10.19 15.37 7.62
CA LYS A 122 11.49 16.05 7.68
C LYS A 122 11.46 17.35 6.88
N ALA A 123 10.98 17.30 5.64
CA ALA A 123 10.81 18.49 4.81
C ALA A 123 9.84 19.49 5.46
N GLY A 124 8.68 19.03 5.94
CA GLY A 124 7.69 19.85 6.62
C GLY A 124 8.30 20.63 7.79
N SER A 125 9.15 19.97 8.58
CA SER A 125 9.87 20.61 9.68
C SER A 125 10.80 21.74 9.20
N THR A 126 11.50 21.57 8.07
CA THR A 126 12.32 22.62 7.44
C THR A 126 11.50 23.83 7.03
N TYR A 127 10.29 23.62 6.48
CA TYR A 127 9.38 24.68 6.04
C TYR A 127 8.42 25.17 7.14
N LYS A 128 8.56 24.69 8.38
CA LYS A 128 7.64 24.98 9.51
C LYS A 128 6.18 24.62 9.19
N ILE A 129 5.98 23.52 8.47
CA ILE A 129 4.68 22.95 8.11
C ILE A 129 4.39 21.76 9.01
N ASN A 130 3.23 21.76 9.66
CA ASN A 130 2.78 20.63 10.47
C ASN A 130 2.05 19.57 9.61
N ILE A 131 2.78 18.53 9.21
CA ILE A 131 2.21 17.41 8.43
C ILE A 131 1.52 16.41 9.36
N GLN A 132 0.21 16.29 9.20
CA GLN A 132 -0.63 15.32 9.90
C GLN A 132 -0.47 13.92 9.32
N GLU A 133 -0.53 12.93 10.22
CA GLU A 133 -0.55 11.53 9.84
C GLU A 133 -1.89 11.11 9.24
N THR A 134 -1.88 9.99 8.53
CA THR A 134 -3.08 9.44 7.92
C THR A 134 -4.00 8.92 9.01
N LYS A 135 -5.31 9.08 8.79
CA LYS A 135 -6.32 8.47 9.66
C LYS A 135 -6.46 6.96 9.41
N LEU A 136 -5.42 6.30 8.93
CA LEU A 136 -5.41 4.89 8.54
C LEU A 136 -4.22 4.21 9.21
N LYS A 137 -4.49 3.17 10.03
CA LYS A 137 -3.43 2.38 10.67
C LYS A 137 -2.93 1.31 9.73
N GLY A 138 -1.61 1.19 9.64
CA GLY A 138 -0.89 0.08 9.02
C GLY A 138 0.09 -0.58 9.98
N LYS A 139 0.79 -1.61 9.48
CA LYS A 139 1.93 -2.21 10.17
C LYS A 139 3.13 -1.23 10.17
N PRO A 140 4.13 -1.45 11.05
CA PRO A 140 5.36 -0.66 11.01
C PRO A 140 5.98 -0.67 9.61
N GLY A 141 6.35 0.51 9.11
CA GLY A 141 6.90 0.66 7.75
C GLY A 141 5.85 0.83 6.65
N GLU A 142 4.55 0.70 6.95
CA GLU A 142 3.46 0.97 6.00
C GLU A 142 2.90 2.37 6.19
N TRP A 143 2.55 3.01 5.08
CA TRP A 143 1.87 4.29 5.06
C TRP A 143 0.64 4.24 4.16
N TRP A 144 -0.52 4.12 4.80
CA TRP A 144 -1.78 3.97 4.10
C TRP A 144 -2.38 5.31 3.69
N LYS A 145 -2.65 5.45 2.39
CA LYS A 145 -3.30 6.64 1.81
C LYS A 145 -4.58 6.28 1.10
N THR A 146 -5.57 7.15 1.20
CA THR A 146 -6.71 7.14 0.28
C THR A 146 -6.38 8.06 -0.89
N THR A 147 -6.48 7.54 -2.10
CA THR A 147 -6.48 8.34 -3.33
C THR A 147 -7.90 8.46 -3.83
N TYR A 148 -8.20 9.57 -4.49
CA TYR A 148 -9.48 9.83 -5.15
C TYR A 148 -9.22 10.08 -6.64
N ASP A 149 -10.30 10.10 -7.43
CA ASP A 149 -10.26 10.39 -8.87
C ASP A 149 -9.33 9.42 -9.62
N VAL A 150 -9.50 8.13 -9.35
CA VAL A 150 -8.63 7.07 -9.89
C VAL A 150 -8.77 6.99 -11.41
N GLY A 151 -9.98 6.84 -11.93
CA GLY A 151 -10.23 6.74 -13.37
C GLY A 151 -9.49 5.57 -14.06
N ASP A 152 -9.29 5.70 -15.38
CA ASP A 152 -8.69 4.66 -16.23
C ASP A 152 -7.15 4.75 -16.29
N VAL A 153 -6.50 4.75 -15.13
CA VAL A 153 -5.03 4.93 -15.01
C VAL A 153 -4.25 3.62 -14.99
N PHE A 154 -4.94 2.48 -14.91
CA PHE A 154 -4.32 1.17 -14.75
C PHE A 154 -4.15 0.44 -16.07
N GLN A 155 -3.02 -0.25 -16.20
CA GLN A 155 -2.67 -1.04 -17.37
C GLN A 155 -1.87 -2.29 -16.98
N VAL A 156 -1.84 -3.27 -17.88
CA VAL A 156 -0.99 -4.46 -17.80
C VAL A 156 -0.05 -4.44 -19.00
N ILE A 157 1.22 -4.75 -18.75
CA ILE A 157 2.22 -4.92 -19.81
C ILE A 157 2.43 -6.42 -20.02
N ASP A 158 2.34 -6.88 -21.27
CA ASP A 158 2.64 -8.26 -21.63
C ASP A 158 4.15 -8.52 -21.87
N SER A 159 4.52 -9.76 -22.17
CA SER A 159 5.91 -10.14 -22.45
C SER A 159 6.50 -9.46 -23.70
N ASN A 160 5.67 -8.91 -24.58
CA ASN A 160 6.08 -8.18 -25.78
C ASN A 160 6.11 -6.66 -25.55
N LEU A 161 6.04 -6.23 -24.28
CA LEU A 161 5.99 -4.82 -23.87
C LEU A 161 4.75 -4.06 -24.36
N LYS A 162 3.69 -4.78 -24.76
CA LYS A 162 2.44 -4.15 -25.15
C LYS A 162 1.64 -3.76 -23.91
N SER A 163 1.31 -2.48 -23.80
CA SER A 163 0.44 -1.97 -22.75
C SER A 163 -1.04 -2.12 -23.11
N THR A 164 -1.83 -2.66 -22.19
CA THR A 164 -3.29 -2.78 -22.32
C THR A 164 -3.97 -2.14 -21.11
N PRO A 165 -4.85 -1.15 -21.29
CA PRO A 165 -5.65 -0.59 -20.21
C PRO A 165 -6.53 -1.64 -19.53
N VAL A 166 -6.66 -1.56 -18.21
CA VAL A 166 -7.45 -2.50 -17.41
C VAL A 166 -8.29 -1.77 -16.37
N SER A 167 -9.56 -2.17 -16.28
CA SER A 167 -10.47 -1.74 -15.23
C SER A 167 -10.13 -2.43 -13.91
N LEU A 168 -9.62 -1.67 -12.95
CA LEU A 168 -9.23 -2.21 -11.65
C LEU A 168 -10.43 -2.74 -10.86
N ILE A 169 -11.57 -2.04 -10.95
CA ILE A 169 -12.82 -2.45 -10.32
C ILE A 169 -13.28 -3.82 -10.83
N ASP A 170 -13.17 -4.09 -12.13
CA ASP A 170 -13.57 -5.38 -12.69
C ASP A 170 -12.66 -6.51 -12.23
N VAL A 171 -11.33 -6.28 -12.23
CA VAL A 171 -10.34 -7.25 -11.73
C VAL A 171 -10.61 -7.61 -10.27
N MET A 172 -10.80 -6.61 -9.42
CA MET A 172 -11.04 -6.79 -7.99
C MET A 172 -12.40 -7.42 -7.71
N ASN A 173 -13.45 -7.03 -8.45
CA ASN A 173 -14.77 -7.62 -8.31
C ASN A 173 -14.84 -9.06 -8.76
N TYR A 174 -14.09 -9.44 -9.80
CA TYR A 174 -14.00 -10.81 -10.26
C TYR A 174 -13.24 -11.69 -9.26
N THR A 175 -12.08 -11.23 -8.79
CA THR A 175 -11.20 -12.04 -7.94
C THR A 175 -11.53 -11.98 -6.45
N LYS A 176 -12.25 -10.96 -6.00
CA LYS A 176 -12.48 -10.64 -4.58
C LYS A 176 -11.19 -10.50 -3.77
N LYS A 177 -10.10 -10.11 -4.44
CA LYS A 177 -8.76 -9.97 -3.88
C LYS A 177 -8.09 -8.70 -4.39
N GLY A 178 -7.04 -8.26 -3.68
CA GLY A 178 -6.28 -7.08 -4.05
C GLY A 178 -5.32 -7.31 -5.22
N VAL A 179 -4.59 -6.26 -5.57
CA VAL A 179 -3.54 -6.29 -6.58
C VAL A 179 -2.24 -5.70 -6.04
N ARG A 180 -1.14 -5.97 -6.75
CA ARG A 180 0.09 -5.19 -6.66
C ARG A 180 0.30 -4.44 -7.97
N ALA A 181 0.78 -3.21 -7.84
CA ALA A 181 1.07 -2.38 -8.99
C ALA A 181 2.29 -1.50 -8.77
N ASN A 182 3.00 -1.21 -9.86
CA ASN A 182 4.00 -0.16 -9.90
C ASN A 182 3.29 1.14 -10.28
N LEU A 183 3.41 2.17 -9.47
CA LEU A 183 2.64 3.41 -9.62
C LEU A 183 3.56 4.59 -9.91
N ARG A 184 3.16 5.45 -10.85
CA ARG A 184 3.69 6.81 -10.95
C ARG A 184 2.76 7.74 -10.19
N LEU A 185 3.28 8.37 -9.14
CA LEU A 185 2.50 9.15 -8.18
C LEU A 185 2.88 10.61 -8.22
N GLU A 186 1.90 11.46 -8.00
CA GLU A 186 2.05 12.89 -7.72
C GLU A 186 1.52 13.18 -6.31
N PHE A 187 2.27 13.94 -5.52
CA PHE A 187 1.89 14.28 -4.15
C PHE A 187 1.56 15.76 -4.01
N PHE A 188 0.59 16.05 -3.13
CA PHE A 188 0.16 17.41 -2.84
C PHE A 188 -0.05 17.62 -1.35
N CYS A 189 0.22 18.83 -0.90
CA CYS A 189 -0.22 19.29 0.41
C CYS A 189 -1.63 19.87 0.30
N ARG A 190 -2.48 19.54 1.28
CA ARG A 190 -3.77 20.19 1.49
C ARG A 190 -3.89 20.68 2.93
N ALA A 191 -4.24 21.95 3.09
CA ALA A 191 -4.61 22.51 4.38
C ALA A 191 -6.09 22.90 4.37
N VAL A 192 -6.75 22.72 5.51
CA VAL A 192 -8.12 23.18 5.75
C VAL A 192 -8.05 24.22 6.86
N VAL A 193 -8.47 25.44 6.56
CA VAL A 193 -8.46 26.54 7.52
C VAL A 193 -9.91 26.92 7.82
N GLU A 194 -10.29 26.83 9.09
CA GLU A 194 -11.62 27.21 9.58
C GLU A 194 -11.59 28.61 10.20
N GLY A 195 -12.66 29.37 9.97
CA GLY A 195 -12.83 30.73 10.47
C GLY A 195 -12.36 31.82 9.50
N PRO A 196 -12.23 33.07 9.98
CA PRO A 196 -11.90 34.23 9.14
C PRO A 196 -10.41 34.30 8.72
N LYS A 197 -9.58 33.39 9.24
CA LYS A 197 -8.14 33.41 9.02
C LYS A 197 -7.78 32.96 7.61
N ASN A 198 -6.75 33.57 7.04
CA ASN A 198 -6.07 33.05 5.86
C ASN A 198 -5.10 31.93 6.27
N PHE A 199 -4.56 31.23 5.28
CA PHE A 199 -3.53 30.21 5.52
C PHE A 199 -2.37 30.81 6.33
N ASP A 200 -2.02 30.11 7.40
CA ASP A 200 -0.83 30.37 8.19
C ASP A 200 0.00 29.08 8.28
N ASN A 201 1.26 29.22 8.66
CA ASN A 201 2.18 28.09 8.77
C ASN A 201 1.84 27.14 9.94
N ASN A 202 0.87 27.50 10.79
CA ASN A 202 0.40 26.66 11.89
C ASN A 202 -0.76 25.74 11.46
N ALA A 203 -1.30 25.93 10.25
CA ALA A 203 -2.36 25.10 9.72
C ALA A 203 -1.91 23.63 9.64
N GLU A 204 -2.81 22.74 10.02
CA GLU A 204 -2.59 21.30 9.88
C GLU A 204 -2.68 20.90 8.40
N ILE A 205 -1.63 20.22 7.91
CA ILE A 205 -1.50 19.88 6.49
C ILE A 205 -1.56 18.38 6.31
N SER A 206 -2.41 17.93 5.39
CA SER A 206 -2.49 16.54 4.96
C SER A 206 -1.81 16.35 3.61
N ILE A 207 -1.05 15.27 3.46
CA ILE A 207 -0.51 14.87 2.16
C ILE A 207 -1.56 14.05 1.40
N LEU A 208 -1.93 14.51 0.22
CA LEU A 208 -2.73 13.79 -0.75
C LEU A 208 -1.82 13.14 -1.79
N VAL A 209 -2.31 12.07 -2.39
CA VAL A 209 -1.64 11.32 -3.45
C VAL A 209 -2.59 11.22 -4.64
N LYS A 210 -2.05 11.36 -5.84
CA LYS A 210 -2.74 11.14 -7.11
C LYS A 210 -1.97 10.09 -7.89
N ILE A 211 -2.69 9.11 -8.45
CA ILE A 211 -2.12 8.14 -9.38
C ILE A 211 -2.13 8.77 -10.77
N LEU A 212 -0.96 8.82 -11.42
CA LEU A 212 -0.85 9.26 -12.82
C LEU A 212 -0.91 8.08 -13.78
N SER A 213 -0.27 6.98 -13.40
CA SER A 213 -0.36 5.70 -14.09
C SER A 213 -0.07 4.56 -13.11
N GLY A 214 -0.66 3.39 -13.36
CA GLY A 214 -0.44 2.18 -12.58
C GLY A 214 -0.25 0.96 -13.48
N PHE A 215 0.80 0.18 -13.23
CA PHE A 215 1.09 -1.04 -13.96
C PHE A 215 0.84 -2.22 -13.04
N ILE A 216 -0.23 -2.99 -13.29
CA ILE A 216 -0.57 -4.15 -12.45
C ILE A 216 0.47 -5.25 -12.69
N THR A 217 1.15 -5.65 -11.62
CA THR A 217 2.19 -6.68 -11.63
C THR A 217 1.71 -8.01 -11.07
N SER A 218 0.68 -8.00 -10.22
CA SER A 218 0.06 -9.21 -9.67
C SER A 218 -1.40 -8.99 -9.33
N ILE A 219 -2.23 -10.01 -9.57
CA ILE A 219 -3.64 -10.06 -9.19
C ILE A 219 -3.81 -11.17 -8.14
N GLY A 220 -4.83 -11.06 -7.28
CA GLY A 220 -5.12 -12.12 -6.30
C GLY A 220 -4.32 -11.97 -5.01
N VAL A 221 -3.87 -10.75 -4.70
CA VAL A 221 -3.08 -10.43 -3.52
C VAL A 221 -4.00 -10.42 -2.30
N ASP A 222 -3.69 -11.25 -1.32
CA ASP A 222 -4.38 -11.24 -0.04
C ASP A 222 -3.77 -10.14 0.83
N ALA A 223 -4.51 -9.04 0.97
CA ALA A 223 -4.08 -7.86 1.70
C ALA A 223 -5.26 -7.31 2.49
N GLU A 224 -5.06 -7.21 3.80
CA GLU A 224 -6.04 -6.58 4.68
C GLU A 224 -6.10 -5.08 4.40
N ARG A 225 -7.33 -4.56 4.33
CA ARG A 225 -7.59 -3.13 4.22
C ARG A 225 -7.10 -2.38 5.47
N PRO A 226 -6.68 -1.11 5.34
CA PRO A 226 -6.30 -0.33 6.51
C PRO A 226 -7.49 -0.10 7.45
N VAL A 227 -7.20 -0.03 8.76
CA VAL A 227 -8.21 0.27 9.77
C VAL A 227 -8.26 1.78 10.03
N PRO A 228 -9.41 2.45 9.93
CA PRO A 228 -9.53 3.86 10.27
C PRO A 228 -9.09 4.14 11.72
N CYS A 229 -8.22 5.12 11.90
CA CYS A 229 -7.88 5.71 13.19
C CYS A 229 -9.12 6.42 13.75
N GLY A 230 -9.74 5.82 14.77
CA GLY A 230 -10.82 6.46 15.51
C GLY A 230 -12.20 6.12 14.98
N SER A 231 -12.57 4.84 14.96
CA SER A 231 -14.00 4.51 15.07
C SER A 231 -14.52 5.17 16.34
N ILE A 232 -15.29 6.24 16.19
CA ILE A 232 -16.05 6.81 17.29
C ILE A 232 -17.08 5.73 17.60
N LYS A 233 -16.78 4.90 18.61
CA LYS A 233 -17.78 3.98 19.16
C LYS A 233 -18.94 4.86 19.60
N GLY A 234 -20.07 4.76 18.91
CA GLY A 234 -21.30 5.38 19.39
C GLY A 234 -21.52 4.94 20.82
N LYS A 235 -21.88 5.86 21.73
CA LYS A 235 -22.34 5.45 23.05
C LYS A 235 -23.63 4.64 22.82
N PRO A 236 -23.68 3.36 23.22
CA PRO A 236 -24.89 2.57 23.07
C PRO A 236 -26.01 3.25 23.87
N LEU A 237 -27.17 3.36 23.25
CA LEU A 237 -28.40 3.81 23.90
C LEU A 237 -29.08 2.60 24.53
N GLN A 238 -29.97 2.84 25.49
CA GLN A 238 -30.71 1.75 26.15
C GLN A 238 -31.53 0.90 25.17
N LYS A 239 -32.01 1.51 24.07
CA LYS A 239 -32.70 0.82 22.97
C LYS A 239 -31.80 -0.11 22.14
N ASP A 240 -30.49 0.02 22.27
CA ASP A 240 -29.50 -0.84 21.60
C ASP A 240 -29.20 -2.11 22.42
N THR A 241 -29.87 -2.29 23.57
CA THR A 241 -29.76 -3.49 24.39
C THR A 241 -30.36 -4.68 23.64
N ALA A 242 -29.55 -5.70 23.37
CA ALA A 242 -30.01 -6.94 22.78
C ALA A 242 -31.02 -7.65 23.70
N SER A 243 -31.99 -8.36 23.12
CA SER A 243 -32.93 -9.16 23.92
C SER A 243 -32.22 -10.35 24.58
N ASP A 244 -32.80 -10.84 25.68
CA ASP A 244 -32.26 -12.00 26.42
C ASP A 244 -32.08 -13.24 25.55
N ASP A 245 -32.92 -13.42 24.53
CA ASP A 245 -32.83 -14.55 23.60
C ASP A 245 -31.57 -14.45 22.71
N ILE A 246 -31.22 -13.24 22.26
CA ILE A 246 -29.97 -13.01 21.52
C ILE A 246 -28.76 -13.25 22.43
N ILE A 247 -28.83 -12.80 23.70
CA ILE A 247 -27.74 -13.01 24.67
C ILE A 247 -27.56 -14.52 24.94
N LYS A 248 -28.64 -15.26 25.18
CA LYS A 248 -28.62 -16.72 25.35
C LYS A 248 -28.06 -17.43 24.12
N LEU A 249 -28.46 -17.01 22.92
CA LEU A 249 -27.97 -17.57 21.67
C LEU A 249 -26.45 -17.34 21.52
N LEU A 250 -25.96 -16.13 21.75
CA LEU A 250 -24.54 -15.80 21.68
C LEU A 250 -23.70 -16.57 22.71
N ASN A 251 -24.24 -16.80 23.91
CA ASN A 251 -23.58 -17.61 24.93
C ASN A 251 -23.44 -19.09 24.53
N ARG A 252 -24.37 -19.62 23.72
CA ARG A 252 -24.24 -20.97 23.14
C ARG A 252 -23.11 -21.06 22.10
N PHE A 253 -22.85 -19.99 21.36
CA PHE A 253 -21.72 -19.94 20.42
C PHE A 253 -20.38 -19.89 21.16
N LYS A 254 -20.28 -19.11 22.24
CA LYS A 254 -19.06 -19.05 23.06
C LYS A 254 -18.72 -20.40 23.70
N SER A 255 -19.73 -21.14 24.15
CA SER A 255 -19.55 -22.46 24.78
C SER A 255 -19.28 -23.59 23.78
N LYS A 256 -19.65 -23.44 22.50
CA LYS A 256 -19.24 -24.38 21.44
C LYS A 256 -17.77 -24.20 21.04
N ASN A 257 -17.30 -22.97 20.88
CA ASN A 257 -15.90 -22.71 20.50
C ASN A 257 -14.90 -23.15 21.58
N GLN A 258 -15.28 -23.12 22.87
CA GLN A 258 -14.43 -23.64 23.96
C GLN A 258 -14.36 -25.18 24.00
N LYS A 259 -15.38 -25.89 23.52
CA LYS A 259 -15.37 -27.37 23.46
C LYS A 259 -14.56 -27.91 22.28
N GLU A 260 -14.47 -27.18 21.18
CA GLU A 260 -13.61 -27.59 20.04
C GLU A 260 -12.11 -27.35 20.30
N THR A 261 -11.73 -26.47 21.23
CA THR A 261 -10.31 -26.29 21.60
C THR A 261 -9.81 -27.29 22.65
N GLN A 262 -10.71 -28.05 23.31
CA GLN A 262 -10.35 -29.05 24.32
C GLN A 262 -10.38 -30.50 23.82
N ASN A 263 -10.94 -30.77 22.64
CA ASN A 263 -10.96 -32.11 22.04
C ASN A 263 -10.05 -32.17 20.81
N GLY A 264 -8.74 -32.07 21.04
CA GLY A 264 -7.75 -32.66 20.12
C GLY A 264 -7.78 -34.19 20.24
N PRO A 265 -7.38 -34.95 19.20
CA PRO A 265 -7.66 -36.38 19.11
C PRO A 265 -6.88 -37.15 20.18
N GLU A 266 -7.60 -37.88 21.03
CA GLU A 266 -7.05 -38.92 21.89
C GLU A 266 -6.47 -40.04 21.03
N ASN A 267 -5.12 -40.14 21.02
CA ASN A 267 -4.44 -41.35 20.59
C ASN A 267 -4.61 -42.40 21.69
N SER A 268 -5.51 -43.35 21.43
CA SER A 268 -5.65 -44.59 22.17
C SER A 268 -4.62 -45.61 21.68
N CYS A 269 -3.75 -46.07 22.57
CA CYS A 269 -3.16 -47.41 22.48
C CYS A 269 -3.00 -47.99 23.89
N LEU A 270 -3.61 -49.17 24.04
CA LEU A 270 -3.68 -50.05 25.20
C LEU A 270 -2.39 -50.86 25.43
N ASN A 271 -2.38 -51.51 26.60
CA ASN A 271 -1.59 -52.66 27.10
C ASN A 271 -0.58 -52.25 28.19
N GLY A 272 -0.49 -52.87 29.36
CA GLY A 272 -1.14 -54.05 29.92
C GLY A 272 -0.28 -54.57 31.09
N SER A 273 -0.92 -54.72 32.26
CA SER A 273 -0.73 -55.67 33.37
C SER A 273 0.64 -56.08 33.96
N ASP A 274 0.55 -56.35 35.28
CA ASP A 274 1.34 -57.25 36.15
C ASP A 274 2.69 -56.72 36.68
N SER A 275 3.15 -56.92 37.92
CA SER A 275 2.68 -57.64 39.13
C SER A 275 3.71 -57.42 40.27
N GLU A 276 3.28 -57.64 41.53
CA GLU A 276 4.07 -58.04 42.73
C GLU A 276 5.13 -57.08 43.31
N ASP A 277 5.07 -56.63 44.58
CA ASP A 277 5.08 -57.26 45.93
C ASP A 277 6.49 -57.24 46.58
N HIS A 278 6.49 -57.16 47.92
CA HIS A 278 7.60 -57.10 48.88
C HIS A 278 8.32 -55.74 49.09
N SER A 279 8.78 -55.34 50.27
CA SER A 279 8.56 -55.60 51.70
C SER A 279 9.68 -54.83 52.45
N GLN A 280 9.41 -54.39 53.68
CA GLN A 280 10.36 -54.15 54.78
C GLN A 280 11.19 -52.83 54.85
N PHE A 281 10.81 -52.01 55.84
CA PHE A 281 11.56 -51.21 56.86
C PHE A 281 13.06 -51.56 57.13
N PRO A 282 13.87 -50.75 57.87
CA PRO A 282 13.48 -49.75 58.89
C PRO A 282 14.25 -48.41 58.93
N SER A 283 13.79 -47.62 59.92
CA SER A 283 14.24 -46.38 60.58
C SER A 283 15.72 -46.22 60.93
N ASP A 284 16.18 -44.96 60.97
CA ASP A 284 16.71 -44.25 62.17
C ASP A 284 17.23 -42.85 61.78
N SER A 285 16.71 -41.76 62.38
CA SER A 285 17.19 -41.12 63.62
C SER A 285 18.55 -40.39 63.47
N GLN A 286 18.51 -39.09 63.14
CA GLN A 286 19.09 -37.97 63.93
C GLN A 286 18.63 -36.63 63.36
#